data_AF-A0A0D3EYB4-F1
#
_entry.id   AF-A0A0D3EYB4-F1
#
_cell.length_a   1.000
_cell.length_b   1.000
_cell.length_c   1.000
_cell.angle_alpha   90.00
_cell.angle_beta   90.00
_cell.angle_gamma   90.00
#
_symmetry.space_group_name_H-M   'P 1'
#
loop_
_entity.id
_entity.type
_entity.pdbx_description
1 polymer ?
#
loop_
_entity_poly.entity_id
_entity_poly.type
_entity_poly.pdbx_seq_one_letter_code
_entity_poly.pdbx_strand_id
1 'polypeptide(L)'
;MSGVWVFRNGVVKLVENPPASANSGGGGGGGGGIRRKALLHMPTGEVVTSYASLERKLAALGWERYYSGGGGGGAAAAAAMMLQFHKRSSVDLISLPKDFSQFGSVHMYDIVVKNRDAFRVIDV
;
A
#
# COMPACT_ATOMS: atom_id res chain seq x y z
N MET A 1 -7.40 15.13 -6.88
CA MET A 1 -6.76 16.44 -7.12
C MET A 1 -5.40 16.45 -6.42
N SER A 2 -4.32 16.11 -7.12
CA SER A 2 -2.96 16.12 -6.56
C SER A 2 -2.00 16.78 -7.53
N GLY A 3 -1.45 17.93 -7.15
CA GLY A 3 -0.42 18.65 -7.91
C GLY A 3 0.41 19.49 -6.94
N VAL A 4 1.68 19.71 -7.28
CA VAL A 4 2.56 20.60 -6.51
C VAL A 4 2.52 21.97 -7.20
N TRP A 5 2.22 23.01 -6.42
CA TRP A 5 2.30 24.38 -6.89
C TRP A 5 3.77 24.80 -6.95
N VAL A 6 4.24 25.19 -8.14
CA VAL A 6 5.61 25.66 -8.32
C VAL A 6 5.59 27.12 -8.79
N PHE A 7 6.41 27.94 -8.14
CA PHE A 7 6.62 29.33 -8.51
C PHE A 7 7.96 29.49 -9.24
N ARG A 8 7.92 29.96 -10.49
CA ARG A 8 9.13 30.31 -11.25
C ARG A 8 8.88 31.59 -12.04
N ASN A 9 9.80 32.55 -11.93
CA ASN A 9 9.80 33.81 -12.67
C ASN A 9 8.49 34.61 -12.55
N GLY A 10 7.93 34.72 -11.35
CA GLY A 10 6.73 35.53 -11.12
C GLY A 10 5.40 34.85 -11.45
N VAL A 11 5.42 33.64 -12.02
CA VAL A 11 4.21 32.92 -12.43
C VAL A 11 4.05 31.64 -11.60
N VAL A 12 2.84 31.47 -11.06
CA VAL A 12 2.41 30.25 -10.40
C VAL A 12 1.88 29.28 -11.45
N LYS A 13 2.46 28.09 -11.54
CA LYS A 13 1.91 27.00 -12.37
C LYS A 13 1.59 25.79 -11.48
N LEU A 14 0.38 25.26 -11.65
CA LEU A 14 0.02 23.96 -11.09
C LEU A 14 0.69 22.89 -11.92
N VAL A 15 1.67 22.20 -11.33
CA VAL A 15 2.27 21.01 -11.97
C VAL A 15 1.46 19.83 -11.51
N GLU A 16 0.73 19.23 -12.44
CA GLU A 16 0.00 18.00 -12.20
C GLU A 16 1.02 16.88 -11.97
N ASN A 17 0.94 16.22 -10.81
CA ASN A 17 1.81 15.07 -10.57
C ASN A 17 1.38 13.98 -11.57
N PRO A 18 2.32 13.34 -12.30
CA PRO A 18 1.98 12.17 -13.07
C PRO A 18 1.29 11.17 -12.14
N PRO A 19 0.24 10.48 -12.59
CA PRO A 19 -0.50 9.59 -11.72
C PRO A 19 0.49 8.59 -11.13
N ALA A 20 0.47 8.42 -9.81
CA ALA A 20 1.16 7.34 -9.12
C ALA A 20 0.70 5.94 -9.58
N SER A 21 -0.20 5.88 -10.55
CA SER A 21 -0.65 4.71 -11.30
C SER A 21 -0.13 4.79 -12.75
N ALA A 22 1.16 4.56 -12.95
CA ALA A 22 1.76 4.37 -14.28
C ALA A 22 2.92 3.36 -14.25
N ASN A 23 2.85 2.35 -13.38
CA ASN A 23 3.83 1.25 -13.37
C ASN A 23 3.19 -0.13 -13.61
N SER A 24 2.13 -0.15 -14.42
CA SER A 24 1.62 -1.37 -15.05
C SER A 24 1.25 -1.08 -16.51
N GLY A 25 2.20 -1.36 -17.40
CA GLY A 25 1.93 -1.62 -18.82
C GLY A 25 2.20 -0.47 -19.79
N GLY A 26 3.29 -0.61 -20.56
CA GLY A 26 3.45 0.04 -21.86
C GLY A 26 4.64 0.99 -21.97
N GLY A 27 5.84 0.47 -22.22
CA GLY A 27 7.02 1.27 -22.54
C GLY A 27 8.03 0.45 -23.32
N GLY A 28 7.92 0.48 -24.65
CA GLY A 28 9.00 0.10 -25.53
C GLY A 28 10.18 1.05 -25.37
N GLY A 29 11.39 0.47 -25.40
CA GLY A 29 12.64 1.19 -25.59
C GLY A 29 13.33 1.71 -24.33
N GLY A 30 14.35 0.98 -23.85
CA GLY A 30 15.49 1.59 -23.16
C GLY A 30 15.73 1.18 -21.70
N GLY A 31 16.27 -0.04 -21.50
CA GLY A 31 17.30 -0.37 -20.51
C GLY A 31 17.15 0.10 -19.05
N GLY A 32 16.56 -0.75 -18.20
CA GLY A 32 16.67 -0.67 -16.74
C GLY A 32 15.62 -1.52 -16.06
N GLY A 33 15.93 -2.80 -15.80
CA GLY A 33 14.97 -3.77 -15.24
C GLY A 33 14.22 -3.23 -14.02
N ILE A 34 12.89 -3.20 -14.11
CA ILE A 34 11.99 -2.82 -13.03
C ILE A 34 12.26 -3.78 -11.87
N ARG A 35 13.02 -3.34 -10.86
CA ARG A 35 13.23 -4.11 -9.64
C ARG A 35 11.86 -4.32 -9.02
N ARG A 36 11.36 -5.55 -8.99
CA ARG A 36 10.05 -5.83 -8.42
C ARG A 36 10.24 -5.86 -6.92
N LYS A 37 9.64 -4.91 -6.20
CA LYS A 37 9.66 -4.96 -4.73
C LYS A 37 8.72 -6.06 -4.25
N ALA A 38 9.09 -6.75 -3.18
CA ALA A 38 8.24 -7.72 -2.52
C ALA A 38 8.30 -7.59 -1.00
N LEU A 39 7.21 -7.98 -0.34
CA LEU A 39 7.11 -8.01 1.11
C LEU A 39 7.55 -9.38 1.63
N LEU A 40 8.67 -9.42 2.32
CA LEU A 40 9.23 -10.61 2.96
C LEU A 40 8.76 -10.68 4.42
N HIS A 41 8.28 -11.85 4.85
CA HIS A 41 8.05 -12.16 6.25
C HIS A 41 9.33 -12.74 6.87
N MET A 42 9.97 -11.95 7.73
CA MET A 42 11.28 -12.26 8.29
C MET A 42 11.33 -13.59 9.06
N PRO A 43 10.35 -13.93 9.93
CA PRO A 43 10.40 -15.19 10.68
C PRO A 43 10.32 -16.46 9.83
N THR A 44 9.64 -16.42 8.68
CA THR A 44 9.48 -17.62 7.82
C THR A 44 10.33 -17.59 6.56
N GLY A 45 10.94 -16.44 6.23
CA GLY A 45 11.67 -16.27 4.96
C GLY A 45 10.77 -16.27 3.71
N GLU A 46 9.45 -16.23 3.87
CA GLU A 46 8.50 -16.32 2.76
C GLU A 46 8.12 -14.95 2.22
N VAL A 47 8.08 -14.83 0.90
CA VAL A 47 7.50 -13.69 0.21
C VAL A 47 5.98 -13.75 0.27
N VAL A 48 5.35 -12.64 0.62
CA VAL A 48 3.90 -12.50 0.62
C VAL A 48 3.41 -12.35 -0.82
N THR A 49 2.62 -13.31 -1.28
CA THR A 49 2.08 -13.37 -2.66
C THR A 49 0.55 -13.28 -2.73
N SER A 50 -0.13 -13.17 -1.59
CA SER A 50 -1.59 -13.04 -1.52
C SER A 50 -2.05 -12.44 -0.19
N TYR A 51 -3.27 -11.87 -0.18
CA TYR A 51 -3.87 -11.37 1.07
C TYR A 51 -4.15 -12.48 2.08
N ALA A 52 -4.48 -13.70 1.66
CA ALA A 52 -4.65 -14.82 2.59
C ALA A 52 -3.34 -15.16 3.33
N SER A 53 -2.18 -15.06 2.66
CA SER A 53 -0.88 -15.23 3.30
C SER A 53 -0.57 -14.07 4.26
N LEU A 54 -0.80 -12.83 3.81
CA LEU A 54 -0.57 -11.63 4.62
C LEU A 54 -1.44 -11.61 5.88
N GLU A 55 -2.73 -11.92 5.75
CA GLU A 55 -3.72 -11.90 6.82
C GLU A 55 -3.36 -12.89 7.93
N ARG A 56 -2.94 -14.12 7.59
CA ARG A 56 -2.46 -15.08 8.60
C ARG A 56 -1.24 -14.57 9.37
N LYS A 57 -0.28 -13.94 8.67
CA LYS A 57 0.93 -13.40 9.28
C LYS A 57 0.62 -12.18 10.17
N LEU A 58 -0.24 -11.28 9.71
CA LEU A 58 -0.72 -10.14 10.49
C LEU A 58 -1.55 -10.60 11.72
N ALA A 59 -2.40 -11.61 11.57
CA ALA A 59 -3.18 -12.18 12.67
C ALA A 59 -2.30 -12.78 13.76
N ALA A 60 -1.21 -13.48 13.39
CA ALA A 60 -0.22 -13.98 14.36
C ALA A 60 0.46 -12.86 15.17
N LEU A 61 0.49 -11.64 14.62
CA LEU A 61 0.98 -10.45 15.30
C LEU A 61 -0.13 -9.69 16.05
N GLY A 62 -1.38 -10.16 16.05
CA GLY A 62 -2.50 -9.51 16.75
C GLY A 62 -3.21 -8.41 15.95
N TRP A 63 -3.07 -8.39 14.63
CA TRP A 63 -3.91 -7.58 13.75
C TRP A 63 -5.20 -8.29 13.40
N GLU A 64 -6.29 -7.55 13.31
CA GLU A 64 -7.61 -8.10 13.01
C GLU A 64 -8.28 -7.31 11.90
N ARG A 65 -9.08 -7.99 11.06
CA ARG A 65 -9.86 -7.30 10.03
C ARG A 65 -10.76 -6.25 10.65
N TYR A 66 -10.61 -5.03 10.16
CA TYR A 66 -11.48 -3.91 10.50
C TYR A 66 -12.57 -3.81 9.44
N TYR A 67 -13.81 -4.08 9.84
CA TYR A 67 -14.97 -3.80 9.04
C TYR A 67 -15.52 -2.46 9.50
N SER A 68 -15.26 -1.40 8.72
CA SER A 68 -15.95 -0.12 8.95
C SER A 68 -17.46 -0.39 8.88
N GLY A 69 -18.15 -0.31 10.02
CA GLY A 69 -19.59 -0.49 10.09
C GLY A 69 -20.27 0.43 9.09
N GLY A 70 -21.16 -0.13 8.27
CA GLY A 70 -21.91 0.61 7.25
C GLY A 70 -22.88 1.61 7.87
N GLY A 71 -22.39 2.80 8.22
CA GLY A 71 -23.20 3.98 8.51
C GLY A 71 -23.29 4.85 7.27
N GLY A 72 -24.51 5.06 6.77
CA GLY A 72 -24.82 5.70 5.48
C GLY A 72 -24.26 7.12 5.31
N GLY A 73 -23.11 7.22 4.65
CA GLY A 73 -22.49 8.45 4.17
C GLY A 73 -21.32 8.10 3.24
N GLY A 74 -20.93 9.02 2.34
CA GLY A 74 -20.00 8.75 1.22
C GLY A 74 -18.66 8.07 1.55
N ALA A 75 -18.23 8.06 2.82
CA ALA A 75 -17.07 7.30 3.31
C ALA A 75 -17.27 5.76 3.31
N ALA A 76 -18.50 5.28 3.46
CA ALA A 76 -18.81 3.84 3.50
C ALA A 76 -18.54 3.16 2.14
N ALA A 77 -18.70 3.86 1.02
CA ALA A 77 -18.38 3.33 -0.31
C ALA A 77 -16.87 3.12 -0.50
N ALA A 78 -16.04 4.04 0.02
CA ALA A 78 -14.59 3.90 0.00
C ALA A 78 -14.11 2.78 0.94
N ALA A 79 -14.70 2.66 2.13
CA ALA A 79 -14.42 1.54 3.04
C ALA A 79 -14.84 0.19 2.43
N ALA A 80 -15.94 0.16 1.68
CA ALA A 80 -16.36 -1.01 0.91
C ALA A 80 -15.42 -1.32 -0.27
N MET A 81 -14.40 -0.51 -0.56
CA MET A 81 -13.41 -0.78 -1.62
C MET A 81 -12.03 -1.12 -1.09
N MET A 82 -11.83 -1.13 0.23
CA MET A 82 -10.54 -1.39 0.85
C MET A 82 -10.59 -2.60 1.80
N LEU A 83 -9.42 -3.19 2.03
CA LEU A 83 -9.20 -4.18 3.07
C LEU A 83 -8.43 -3.50 4.20
N GLN A 84 -9.01 -3.46 5.39
CA GLN A 84 -8.41 -2.77 6.54
C GLN A 84 -8.14 -3.73 7.68
N PHE A 85 -7.05 -3.47 8.41
CA PHE A 85 -6.64 -4.19 9.60
C PHE A 85 -6.37 -3.22 10.73
N HIS A 86 -6.91 -3.50 11.91
CA HIS A 86 -6.61 -2.74 13.13
C HIS A 86 -5.77 -3.59 14.08
N LYS A 87 -4.91 -2.93 14.85
CA LYS A 87 -4.05 -3.59 15.83
C LYS A 87 -4.64 -3.43 17.22
N ARG A 88 -5.08 -4.53 17.86
CA ARG A 88 -5.78 -4.48 19.16
C ARG A 88 -5.03 -3.74 20.27
N SER A 89 -3.70 -3.76 20.25
CA SER A 89 -2.84 -3.17 21.27
C SER A 89 -2.46 -1.70 21.00
N SER A 90 -2.98 -1.07 19.94
CA SER A 90 -2.59 0.29 19.54
C SER A 90 -3.69 0.97 18.73
N VAL A 91 -3.47 2.21 18.32
CA VAL A 91 -4.38 2.94 17.39
C VAL A 91 -4.03 2.73 15.92
N ASP A 92 -3.11 1.80 15.61
CA ASP A 92 -2.65 1.61 14.25
C ASP A 92 -3.68 0.92 13.35
N LEU A 93 -3.72 1.38 12.09
CA LEU A 93 -4.57 0.88 11.02
C LEU A 93 -3.72 0.65 9.76
N ILE A 94 -3.84 -0.52 9.13
CA ILE A 94 -3.30 -0.80 7.81
C ILE A 94 -4.47 -0.78 6.82
N SER A 95 -4.33 -0.05 5.72
CA SER A 95 -5.35 0.02 4.66
C SER A 95 -4.75 -0.43 3.32
N LEU A 96 -5.37 -1.46 2.74
CA LEU A 96 -4.90 -2.13 1.53
C LEU A 96 -5.99 -2.07 0.44
N PRO A 97 -5.62 -2.11 -0.85
CA PRO A 97 -6.60 -2.26 -1.92
C PRO A 97 -7.25 -3.65 -1.82
N LYS A 98 -8.49 -3.79 -2.29
CA LYS A 98 -9.17 -5.10 -2.29
C LYS A 98 -8.51 -6.14 -3.21
N ASP A 99 -7.98 -5.68 -4.34
CA ASP A 99 -7.26 -6.53 -5.28
C ASP A 99 -5.76 -6.54 -4.93
N PHE A 100 -5.19 -7.73 -4.83
CA PHE A 100 -3.76 -7.91 -4.56
C PHE A 100 -2.89 -7.46 -5.75
N SER A 101 -3.43 -7.42 -6.97
CA SER A 101 -2.72 -6.86 -8.14
C SER A 101 -2.33 -5.38 -7.95
N GLN A 102 -3.08 -4.67 -7.10
CA GLN A 102 -2.85 -3.26 -6.75
C GLN A 102 -1.96 -3.09 -5.50
N PHE A 103 -1.51 -4.19 -4.88
CA PHE A 103 -0.64 -4.17 -3.71
C PHE A 103 0.78 -3.70 -4.04
N GLY A 104 0.97 -2.39 -4.04
CA GLY A 104 2.25 -1.72 -4.30
C GLY A 104 3.11 -1.41 -3.07
N SER A 105 4.26 -0.77 -3.32
CA SER A 105 5.28 -0.43 -2.32
C SER A 105 4.77 0.44 -1.17
N VAL A 106 3.86 1.39 -1.44
CA VAL A 106 3.25 2.24 -0.40
C VAL A 106 2.62 1.39 0.70
N HIS A 107 1.87 0.36 0.32
CA HIS A 107 1.23 -0.56 1.25
C HIS A 107 2.25 -1.45 1.97
N MET A 108 3.28 -1.92 1.26
CA MET A 108 4.34 -2.73 1.84
C MET A 108 5.10 -1.96 2.93
N TYR A 109 5.46 -0.71 2.68
CA TYR A 109 6.17 0.11 3.65
C TYR A 109 5.31 0.48 4.85
N ASP A 110 4.02 0.72 4.68
CA ASP A 110 3.09 0.92 5.80
C ASP A 110 3.09 -0.29 6.75
N ILE A 111 3.01 -1.51 6.19
CA ILE A 111 3.10 -2.76 6.97
C ILE A 111 4.44 -2.86 7.71
N VAL A 112 5.56 -2.56 7.02
CA VAL A 112 6.91 -2.63 7.62
C VAL A 112 7.08 -1.63 8.75
N VAL A 113 6.64 -0.38 8.58
CA VAL A 113 6.75 0.63 9.64
C VAL A 113 6.01 0.20 10.90
N LYS A 114 4.83 -0.41 10.74
CA LYS A 114 3.98 -0.88 11.84
C LYS A 114 4.39 -2.24 12.42
N ASN A 115 5.26 -2.99 11.73
CA ASN A 115 5.65 -4.36 12.08
C ASN A 115 7.13 -4.60 11.79
N ARG A 116 7.99 -3.68 12.24
CA ARG A 116 9.39 -3.57 11.81
C ARG A 116 10.21 -4.84 12.03
N ASP A 117 9.89 -5.61 13.07
CA ASP A 117 10.62 -6.84 13.42
C ASP A 117 10.13 -8.08 12.64
N ALA A 118 8.97 -7.99 11.98
CA ALA A 118 8.33 -9.12 11.31
C ALA A 118 8.40 -9.04 9.78
N PHE A 119 8.52 -7.85 9.20
CA PHE A 119 8.47 -7.67 7.75
C PHE A 119 9.61 -6.81 7.20
N ARG A 120 9.97 -7.06 5.94
CA ARG A 120 10.95 -6.28 5.18
C ARG A 120 10.51 -6.15 3.72
N VAL A 121 10.80 -5.03 3.09
CA VAL A 121 10.71 -4.91 1.62
C VAL A 121 12.03 -5.32 1.00
N ILE A 122 12.00 -6.27 0.06
CA ILE A 122 13.16 -6.75 -0.70
C ILE A 122 13.01 -6.46 -2.19
N ASP A 123 14.13 -6.49 -2.92
CA ASP A 123 14.15 -6.51 -4.39
C ASP A 123 14.03 -7.96 -4.89
N VAL A 124 13.30 -8.14 -6.00
CA VAL A 124 13.03 -9.41 -6.70
C VAL A 124 13.29 -9.27 -8.19
#